data_AF-A0A3A0B4A7-F1
#
_entry.id   AF-A0A3A0B4A7-F1
#
_cell.length_a   1.000
_cell.length_b   1.000
_cell.length_c   1.000
_cell.angle_alpha   90.00
_cell.angle_beta   90.00
_cell.angle_gamma   90.00
#
_symmetry.space_group_name_H-M   'P 1'
#
loop_
_entity.id
_entity.type
_entity.pdbx_description
1 polymer ?
#
loop_
_entity_poly.entity_id
_entity_poly.type
_entity_poly.pdbx_seq_one_letter_code
_entity_poly.pdbx_strand_id
1 'polypeptide(L)'
;MGLGSLFLLLAVFIVVGVYLYAPFMSKPRKLSTDEMHKASALKAERDRVISSLQELDFDFKLGKIPEEDYPEQRAELLKKGAEILRQLDELESASPTRTAEARIEKAAAAKRADSASDGAGFSDDEIEAMLAARRKQHKSKPAGFCPKCGKPVLAADNFCPSCGKSLK
;
A
#
# COMPACT_ATOMS: atom_id res chain seq x y z
N MET A 1 35.91 29.72 -1.03
CA MET A 1 34.68 29.07 -1.57
C MET A 1 34.41 29.69 -2.92
N GLY A 2 34.58 28.95 -4.02
CA GLY A 2 34.37 29.50 -5.37
C GLY A 2 32.89 29.80 -5.64
N LEU A 3 32.59 30.83 -6.43
CA LEU A 3 31.21 31.22 -6.78
C LEU A 3 30.38 30.02 -7.28
N GLY A 4 30.99 29.12 -8.05
CA GLY A 4 30.30 27.92 -8.55
C GLY A 4 29.74 27.01 -7.47
N SER A 5 30.44 26.85 -6.34
CA SER A 5 29.93 26.05 -5.21
C SER A 5 28.74 26.71 -4.52
N LEU A 6 28.70 28.04 -4.50
CA LEU A 6 27.59 28.79 -3.89
C LEU A 6 26.32 28.68 -4.75
N PHE A 7 26.45 28.79 -6.08
CA PHE A 7 25.32 28.60 -7.00
C PHE A 7 24.76 27.18 -6.95
N LEU A 8 25.63 26.17 -6.85
CA LEU A 8 25.19 24.77 -6.76
C LEU A 8 24.40 24.50 -5.47
N LEU A 9 24.89 25.01 -4.32
CA LEU A 9 24.16 24.92 -3.05
C LEU A 9 22.80 25.62 -3.12
N LEU A 10 22.74 26.82 -3.70
CA LEU A 10 21.51 27.58 -3.83
C LEU A 10 20.49 26.88 -4.74
N ALA A 11 20.93 26.32 -5.87
CA ALA A 11 20.07 25.58 -6.78
C ALA A 11 19.46 24.33 -6.11
N VAL A 12 20.27 23.55 -5.41
CA VAL A 12 19.79 22.37 -4.65
C VAL A 12 18.82 22.80 -3.56
N PHE A 13 19.11 23.88 -2.84
CA PHE A 13 18.24 24.38 -1.78
C PHE A 13 16.87 24.83 -2.31
N ILE A 14 16.83 25.47 -3.48
CA ILE A 14 15.58 25.87 -4.13
C ILE A 14 14.78 24.65 -4.57
N VAL A 15 15.41 23.66 -5.20
CA VAL A 15 14.72 22.43 -5.64
C VAL A 15 14.13 21.67 -4.45
N VAL A 16 14.92 21.49 -3.38
CA VAL A 16 14.45 20.89 -2.14
C VAL A 16 13.33 21.72 -1.52
N GLY A 17 13.47 23.04 -1.48
CA GLY A 17 12.45 23.96 -0.99
C GLY A 17 11.13 23.82 -1.76
N VAL A 18 11.16 23.81 -3.09
CA VAL A 18 9.98 23.62 -3.95
C VAL A 18 9.36 22.24 -3.72
N TYR A 19 10.16 21.19 -3.64
CA TYR A 19 9.66 19.83 -3.40
C TYR A 19 8.97 19.70 -2.04
N LEU A 20 9.54 20.32 -0.98
CA LEU A 20 8.96 20.34 0.36
C LEU A 20 7.73 21.27 0.46
N TYR A 21 7.66 22.32 -0.35
CA TYR A 21 6.55 23.28 -0.32
C TYR A 21 5.37 22.87 -1.25
N ALA A 22 5.63 22.05 -2.26
CA ALA A 22 4.62 21.46 -3.14
C ALA A 22 3.40 20.84 -2.42
N PRO A 23 3.56 20.01 -1.35
CA PRO A 23 2.41 19.47 -0.63
C PRO A 23 1.57 20.52 0.11
N PHE A 24 2.14 21.68 0.43
CA PHE A 24 1.43 22.76 1.15
C PHE A 24 0.65 23.68 0.19
N MET A 25 1.14 23.88 -1.03
CA MET A 25 0.41 24.57 -2.11
C MET A 25 -0.59 23.67 -2.86
N SER A 26 -0.49 22.35 -2.66
CA SER A 26 -1.54 21.41 -3.02
C SER A 26 -2.75 21.68 -2.14
N LYS A 27 -3.62 22.63 -2.52
CA LYS A 27 -4.88 22.89 -1.82
C LYS A 27 -5.60 21.55 -1.70
N PRO A 28 -5.75 20.96 -0.50
CA PRO A 28 -6.66 19.85 -0.36
C PRO A 28 -8.00 20.40 -0.82
N ARG A 29 -8.65 19.71 -1.77
CA ARG A 29 -10.05 19.97 -2.04
C ARG A 29 -10.73 19.68 -0.71
N LYS A 30 -10.98 20.71 0.10
CA LYS A 30 -11.75 20.57 1.34
C LYS A 30 -13.08 20.05 0.84
N LEU A 31 -13.36 18.78 1.10
CA LEU A 31 -14.72 18.26 1.01
C LEU A 31 -15.57 19.30 1.73
N SER A 32 -16.55 19.84 1.02
CA SER A 32 -17.42 20.82 1.63
C SER A 32 -18.01 20.22 2.90
N THR A 33 -18.19 21.02 3.95
CA THR A 33 -18.82 20.54 5.19
C THR A 33 -20.14 19.81 4.89
N ASP A 34 -20.85 20.26 3.86
CA ASP A 34 -22.05 19.63 3.29
C ASP A 34 -21.80 18.20 2.75
N GLU A 35 -20.76 17.96 1.94
CA GLU A 35 -20.39 16.62 1.47
C GLU A 35 -20.00 15.69 2.62
N MET A 36 -19.29 16.20 3.64
CA MET A 36 -18.93 15.41 4.82
C MET A 36 -20.18 14.99 5.63
N HIS A 37 -21.15 15.90 5.78
CA HIS A 37 -22.42 15.60 6.43
C HIS A 37 -23.26 14.60 5.62
N LYS A 38 -23.34 14.76 4.29
CA LYS A 38 -24.02 13.81 3.38
C LYS A 38 -23.39 12.42 3.45
N ALA A 39 -22.07 12.31 3.39
CA ALA A 39 -21.36 11.04 3.52
C ALA A 39 -21.61 10.37 4.88
N SER A 40 -21.68 11.16 5.96
CA SER A 40 -21.97 10.65 7.30
C SER A 40 -23.42 10.15 7.42
N ALA A 41 -24.37 10.88 6.83
CA ALA A 41 -25.78 10.47 6.77
C ALA A 41 -25.96 9.14 6.01
N LEU A 42 -25.36 9.02 4.82
CA LEU A 42 -25.42 7.80 4.02
C LEU A 42 -24.78 6.60 4.73
N LYS A 43 -23.67 6.81 5.44
CA LYS A 43 -23.05 5.74 6.25
C LYS A 43 -23.99 5.24 7.35
N ALA A 44 -24.70 6.15 8.02
CA ALA A 44 -25.68 5.80 9.04
C ALA A 44 -26.89 5.06 8.43
N GLU A 45 -27.36 5.47 7.24
CA GLU A 45 -28.42 4.75 6.53
C GLU A 45 -28.00 3.34 6.13
N ARG A 46 -26.76 3.15 5.66
CA ARG A 46 -26.18 1.84 5.39
C ARG A 46 -26.20 0.95 6.64
N ASP A 47 -25.77 1.48 7.79
CA ASP A 47 -25.78 0.73 9.05
C ASP A 47 -27.19 0.34 9.49
N ARG A 48 -28.18 1.22 9.27
CA ARG A 48 -29.60 0.91 9.52
C ARG A 48 -30.09 -0.23 8.62
N VAL A 49 -29.82 -0.19 7.32
CA VAL A 49 -30.25 -1.25 6.39
C VAL A 49 -29.60 -2.59 6.73
N ILE A 50 -28.34 -2.59 7.14
CA ILE A 50 -27.66 -3.82 7.61
C ILE A 50 -28.35 -4.38 8.86
N SER A 51 -28.66 -3.53 9.85
CA SER A 51 -29.38 -3.97 11.05
C SER A 51 -30.73 -4.57 10.69
N SER A 52 -31.50 -3.92 9.82
CA SER A 52 -32.81 -4.41 9.37
C SER A 52 -32.71 -5.74 8.62
N LEU A 53 -31.69 -5.94 7.78
CA LEU A 53 -31.45 -7.24 7.12
C LEU A 53 -31.12 -8.33 8.14
N GLN A 54 -30.29 -8.02 9.14
CA GLN A 54 -29.95 -8.97 10.19
C GLN A 54 -31.18 -9.35 11.02
N GLU A 55 -31.98 -8.37 11.44
CA GLU A 55 -33.23 -8.59 12.16
C GLU A 55 -34.22 -9.45 11.35
N LEU A 56 -34.39 -9.15 10.06
CA LEU A 56 -35.24 -9.95 9.16
C LEU A 56 -34.75 -11.41 9.07
N ASP A 57 -33.45 -11.61 8.88
CA ASP A 57 -32.84 -12.94 8.83
C ASP A 57 -32.98 -13.69 10.16
N PHE A 58 -32.92 -13.00 11.29
CA PHE A 58 -33.17 -13.58 12.61
C PHE A 58 -34.62 -13.98 12.80
N ASP A 59 -35.57 -13.11 12.44
CA ASP A 59 -36.99 -13.38 12.60
C ASP A 59 -37.47 -14.53 11.70
N PHE A 60 -36.92 -14.64 10.48
CA PHE A 60 -37.12 -15.80 9.62
C PHE A 60 -36.56 -17.09 10.24
N LYS A 61 -35.33 -17.07 10.75
CA LYS A 61 -34.72 -18.23 11.43
C LYS A 61 -35.48 -18.66 12.69
N LEU A 62 -36.11 -17.71 13.36
CA LEU A 62 -36.97 -17.95 14.53
C LEU A 62 -38.39 -18.41 14.15
N GLY A 63 -38.71 -18.47 12.86
CA GLY A 63 -40.02 -18.89 12.35
C GLY A 63 -41.12 -17.86 12.58
N LYS A 64 -40.78 -16.59 12.87
CA LYS A 64 -41.77 -15.51 13.03
C LYS A 64 -42.29 -14.99 11.69
N ILE A 65 -41.53 -15.19 10.62
CA ILE A 65 -41.84 -14.71 9.28
C ILE A 65 -42.06 -15.93 8.36
N PRO A 66 -43.19 -15.97 7.62
CA PRO A 66 -43.44 -16.99 6.62
C PRO A 66 -42.39 -16.99 5.49
N GLU A 67 -42.13 -18.17 4.91
CA GLU A 67 -41.19 -18.34 3.79
C GLU A 67 -41.65 -17.63 2.50
N GLU A 68 -42.93 -17.34 2.38
CA GLU A 68 -43.54 -16.57 1.28
C GLU A 68 -43.20 -15.07 1.33
N ASP A 69 -43.15 -14.47 2.52
CA ASP A 69 -42.94 -13.02 2.68
C ASP A 69 -41.46 -12.63 2.79
N TYR A 70 -40.63 -13.54 3.32
CA TYR A 70 -39.19 -13.32 3.52
C TYR A 70 -38.42 -12.91 2.24
N PRO A 71 -38.54 -13.61 1.09
CA PRO A 71 -37.72 -13.29 -0.09
C PRO A 71 -38.02 -11.91 -0.67
N GLU A 72 -39.28 -11.47 -0.62
CA GLU A 72 -39.68 -10.14 -1.11
C GLU A 72 -39.10 -9.03 -0.24
N GLN A 73 -39.28 -9.12 1.09
CA GLN A 73 -38.78 -8.13 2.03
C GLN A 73 -37.25 -8.03 2.00
N ARG A 74 -36.58 -9.18 1.89
CA ARG A 74 -35.12 -9.24 1.79
C ARG A 74 -34.61 -8.62 0.48
N ALA A 75 -35.29 -8.88 -0.63
CA ALA A 75 -34.92 -8.29 -1.92
C ALA A 75 -35.06 -6.76 -1.90
N GLU A 76 -36.10 -6.23 -1.25
CA GLU A 76 -36.28 -4.78 -1.11
C GLU A 76 -35.16 -4.12 -0.30
N LEU A 77 -34.82 -4.70 0.86
CA LEU A 77 -33.74 -4.19 1.71
C LEU A 77 -32.37 -4.29 1.01
N LEU A 78 -32.11 -5.36 0.27
CA LEU A 78 -30.90 -5.50 -0.52
C LEU A 78 -30.79 -4.45 -1.63
N LYS A 79 -31.89 -4.16 -2.33
CA LYS A 79 -31.94 -3.09 -3.34
C LYS A 79 -31.64 -1.72 -2.71
N LYS A 80 -32.25 -1.42 -1.56
CA LYS A 80 -31.98 -0.20 -0.79
C LYS A 80 -30.51 -0.10 -0.38
N GLY A 81 -29.94 -1.18 0.15
CA GLY A 81 -28.52 -1.24 0.52
C GLY A 81 -27.58 -1.01 -0.66
N ALA A 82 -27.87 -1.63 -1.81
CA ALA A 82 -27.09 -1.45 -3.03
C ALA A 82 -27.09 0.00 -3.54
N GLU A 83 -28.24 0.68 -3.48
CA GLU A 83 -28.35 2.09 -3.88
C GLU A 83 -27.53 3.00 -2.96
N ILE A 84 -27.61 2.81 -1.64
CA ILE A 84 -26.83 3.59 -0.67
C ILE A 84 -25.32 3.39 -0.88
N LEU A 85 -24.89 2.15 -1.14
CA LEU A 85 -23.49 1.85 -1.45
C LEU A 85 -23.03 2.55 -2.74
N ARG A 86 -23.88 2.58 -3.78
CA ARG A 86 -23.58 3.29 -5.03
C ARG A 86 -23.38 4.80 -4.80
N GLN A 87 -24.21 5.41 -3.97
CA GLN A 87 -24.11 6.83 -3.61
C GLN A 87 -22.85 7.13 -2.79
N LEU A 88 -22.47 6.22 -1.89
CA LEU A 88 -21.21 6.32 -1.14
C LEU A 88 -19.99 6.19 -2.06
N ASP A 89 -20.01 5.26 -3.02
CA ASP A 89 -18.94 5.10 -4.01
C ASP A 89 -18.79 6.35 -4.89
N GLU A 90 -19.90 7.00 -5.28
CA GLU A 90 -19.86 8.24 -6.06
C GLU A 90 -19.21 9.38 -5.27
N LEU A 91 -19.58 9.56 -4.00
CA LEU A 91 -18.97 10.54 -3.10
C LEU A 91 -17.49 10.24 -2.81
N GLU A 92 -17.12 8.96 -2.68
CA GLU A 92 -15.73 8.56 -2.42
C GLU A 92 -14.85 8.67 -3.68
N SER A 93 -15.42 8.44 -4.86
CA SER A 93 -14.72 8.62 -6.14
C SER A 93 -14.36 10.08 -6.41
N ALA A 94 -15.15 11.02 -5.89
CA ALA A 94 -14.85 12.45 -5.93
C ALA A 94 -13.76 12.88 -4.91
N SER A 95 -13.37 11.98 -4.00
CA SER A 95 -12.37 12.26 -2.97
C SER A 95 -10.95 12.34 -3.57
N PRO A 96 -10.17 13.39 -3.23
CA PRO A 96 -8.79 13.52 -3.70
C PRO A 96 -7.90 12.34 -3.29
N THR A 97 -8.21 11.63 -2.20
CA THR A 97 -7.45 10.48 -1.71
C THR A 97 -7.45 9.32 -2.71
N ARG A 98 -8.62 8.93 -3.25
CA ARG A 98 -8.72 7.88 -4.28
C ARG A 98 -8.00 8.27 -5.57
N THR A 99 -8.03 9.56 -5.93
CA THR A 99 -7.27 10.05 -7.11
C THR A 99 -5.76 9.96 -6.89
N ALA A 100 -5.28 10.19 -5.67
CA ALA A 100 -3.87 10.04 -5.33
C ALA A 100 -3.45 8.57 -5.33
N GLU A 101 -4.25 7.68 -4.74
CA GLU A 101 -4.04 6.23 -4.75
C GLU A 101 -4.00 5.67 -6.18
N ALA A 102 -4.96 6.04 -7.03
CA ALA A 102 -5.00 5.64 -8.43
C ALA A 102 -3.77 6.15 -9.22
N ARG A 103 -3.27 7.36 -8.91
CA ARG A 103 -2.04 7.89 -9.50
C ARG A 103 -0.80 7.12 -9.04
N ILE A 104 -0.75 6.72 -7.77
CA ILE A 104 0.34 5.90 -7.22
C ILE A 104 0.33 4.52 -7.87
N GLU A 105 -0.83 3.88 -7.99
CA GLU A 105 -0.98 2.58 -8.64
C GLU A 105 -0.55 2.64 -10.12
N LYS A 106 -1.00 3.66 -10.86
CA LYS A 106 -0.59 3.89 -12.25
C LYS A 106 0.92 4.12 -12.39
N ALA A 107 1.52 4.89 -11.49
CA ALA A 107 2.96 5.11 -11.47
C ALA A 107 3.74 3.83 -11.13
N ALA A 108 3.22 3.00 -10.21
CA ALA A 108 3.81 1.71 -9.87
C ALA A 108 3.68 0.71 -11.03
N ALA A 109 2.55 0.69 -11.74
CA ALA A 109 2.35 -0.13 -12.93
C ALA A 109 3.30 0.28 -14.07
N ALA A 110 3.46 1.59 -14.31
CA ALA A 110 4.43 2.11 -15.28
C ALA A 110 5.86 1.68 -14.94
N LYS A 111 6.29 1.85 -13.68
CA LYS A 111 7.62 1.38 -13.24
C LYS A 111 7.84 -0.12 -13.41
N ARG A 112 6.80 -0.93 -13.18
CA ARG A 112 6.87 -2.39 -13.41
C ARG A 112 6.99 -2.72 -14.90
N ALA A 113 6.28 -1.99 -15.76
CA ALA A 113 6.40 -2.14 -17.21
C ALA A 113 7.79 -1.72 -17.71
N ASP A 114 8.32 -0.60 -17.21
CA ASP A 114 9.68 -0.13 -17.55
C ASP A 114 10.75 -1.12 -17.06
N SER A 115 10.58 -1.69 -15.86
CA SER A 115 11.48 -2.73 -15.33
C SER A 115 11.38 -4.04 -16.11
N ALA A 116 10.24 -4.31 -16.74
CA ALA A 116 10.05 -5.47 -17.61
C ALA A 116 10.61 -5.23 -19.02
N SER A 117 10.69 -3.99 -19.50
CA SER A 117 11.31 -3.66 -20.80
C SER A 117 12.83 -3.49 -20.71
N ASP A 118 13.38 -3.05 -19.58
CA ASP A 118 14.84 -3.06 -19.32
C ASP A 118 15.37 -4.43 -18.90
N GLY A 119 14.46 -5.37 -18.59
CA GLY A 119 14.76 -6.78 -18.42
C GLY A 119 14.94 -7.48 -19.77
N ALA A 120 15.95 -7.08 -20.56
CA ALA A 120 16.53 -7.99 -21.53
C ALA A 120 16.99 -9.22 -20.74
N GLY A 121 16.21 -10.30 -20.82
CA GLY A 121 16.30 -11.44 -19.92
C GLY A 121 17.71 -12.00 -19.90
N PHE A 122 18.44 -11.72 -18.83
CA PHE A 122 19.63 -12.49 -18.50
C PHE A 122 19.18 -13.94 -18.35
N SER A 123 19.78 -14.83 -19.13
CA SER A 123 19.52 -16.26 -18.97
C SER A 123 19.91 -16.70 -17.56
N ASP A 124 19.25 -17.73 -17.03
CA ASP A 124 19.60 -18.30 -15.72
C ASP A 124 21.11 -18.61 -15.64
N ASP A 125 21.70 -19.07 -16.75
CA ASP A 125 23.15 -19.34 -16.88
C ASP A 125 24.02 -18.09 -16.69
N GLU A 126 23.59 -16.94 -17.23
CA GLU A 126 24.30 -15.67 -17.11
C GLU A 126 24.21 -15.10 -15.69
N ILE A 127 23.04 -15.25 -15.06
CA ILE A 127 22.82 -14.90 -13.66
C ILE A 127 23.69 -15.79 -12.74
N GLU A 128 23.75 -17.09 -13.01
CA GLU A 128 24.60 -18.02 -12.28
C GLU A 128 26.09 -17.68 -12.45
N ALA A 129 26.52 -17.31 -13.66
CA ALA A 129 27.88 -16.86 -13.92
C ALA A 129 28.23 -15.58 -13.13
N MET A 130 27.33 -14.60 -13.10
CA MET A 130 27.48 -13.37 -12.31
C MET A 130 27.54 -13.64 -10.81
N LEU A 131 26.66 -14.51 -10.30
CA LEU A 131 26.66 -14.93 -8.89
C LEU A 131 27.95 -15.69 -8.52
N ALA A 132 28.43 -16.56 -9.41
CA ALA A 132 29.68 -17.29 -9.21
C ALA A 132 30.89 -16.35 -9.19
N ALA A 133 30.95 -15.36 -10.09
CA ALA A 133 31.99 -14.35 -10.12
C ALA A 133 32.01 -13.53 -8.81
N ARG A 134 30.84 -13.09 -8.33
CA ARG A 134 30.71 -12.37 -7.05
C ARG A 134 31.09 -13.25 -5.85
N ARG A 135 30.68 -14.51 -5.83
CA ARG A 135 31.06 -15.47 -4.77
C ARG A 135 32.56 -15.72 -4.73
N LYS A 136 33.24 -15.76 -5.88
CA LYS A 136 34.70 -15.87 -5.97
C LYS A 136 35.39 -14.63 -5.38
N GLN A 137 34.87 -13.43 -5.66
CA GLN A 137 35.39 -12.18 -5.08
C GLN A 137 35.19 -12.12 -3.56
N HIS A 138 34.08 -12.67 -3.04
CA HIS A 138 33.74 -12.64 -1.61
C HIS A 138 34.14 -13.90 -0.82
N LYS A 139 34.98 -14.78 -1.37
CA LYS A 139 35.43 -15.99 -0.67
C LYS A 139 36.46 -15.62 0.42
N SER A 140 35.97 -15.11 1.54
CA SER A 140 36.80 -14.75 2.69
C SER A 140 37.19 -15.99 3.51
N LYS A 141 38.35 -15.90 4.19
CA LYS A 141 38.88 -16.99 5.03
C LYS A 141 37.93 -17.24 6.22
N PRO A 142 37.80 -18.49 6.69
CA PRO A 142 37.07 -18.79 7.92
C PRO A 142 37.76 -18.08 9.10
N ALA A 143 36.99 -17.38 9.93
CA ALA A 143 37.49 -16.65 11.11
C ALA A 143 37.16 -17.34 12.44
N GLY A 144 36.76 -18.61 12.39
CA GLY A 144 36.45 -19.42 13.58
C GLY A 144 34.94 -19.62 13.77
N PHE A 145 34.51 -19.65 15.04
CA PHE A 145 33.14 -20.00 15.43
C PHE A 145 32.46 -18.85 16.19
N CYS A 146 31.16 -18.69 15.99
CA CYS A 146 30.36 -17.69 16.69
C CYS A 146 30.28 -18.00 18.20
N PRO A 147 30.53 -17.03 19.09
CA PRO A 147 30.53 -17.24 20.54
C PRO A 147 29.14 -17.55 21.12
N LYS A 148 28.05 -17.20 20.42
CA LYS A 148 26.68 -17.44 20.90
C LYS A 148 26.12 -18.80 20.47
N CYS A 149 26.40 -19.23 19.24
CA CYS A 149 25.75 -20.42 18.66
C CYS A 149 26.73 -21.52 18.21
N GLY A 150 28.03 -21.29 18.33
CA GLY A 150 29.07 -22.27 17.98
C GLY A 150 29.19 -22.61 16.50
N LYS A 151 28.44 -21.94 15.60
CA LYS A 151 28.50 -22.18 14.15
C LYS A 151 29.65 -21.41 13.49
N PRO A 152 30.25 -21.95 12.41
CA PRO A 152 31.39 -21.31 11.75
C PRO A 152 30.99 -19.96 11.16
N VAL A 153 31.90 -18.99 11.23
CA VAL A 153 31.73 -17.63 10.72
C VAL A 153 32.93 -17.24 9.87
N LEU A 154 32.71 -16.40 8.85
CA LEU A 154 33.75 -15.93 7.95
C LEU A 154 34.37 -14.62 8.47
N ALA A 155 35.62 -14.34 8.09
CA ALA A 155 36.32 -13.12 8.51
C ALA A 155 35.65 -11.82 8.03
N ALA A 156 34.86 -11.89 6.96
CA ALA A 156 34.13 -10.76 6.42
C ALA A 156 32.75 -10.53 7.09
N ASP A 157 32.30 -11.45 7.96
CA ASP A 157 30.96 -11.39 8.53
C ASP A 157 30.91 -10.40 9.71
N ASN A 158 30.12 -9.32 9.59
CA ASN A 158 29.84 -8.43 10.73
C ASN A 158 28.82 -9.05 11.70
N PHE A 159 27.99 -9.98 11.20
CA PHE A 159 26.95 -10.67 11.94
C PHE A 159 27.01 -12.17 11.65
N CYS A 160 26.74 -13.00 12.66
CA CYS A 160 26.65 -14.43 12.47
C CYS A 160 25.45 -14.77 11.56
N PRO A 161 25.66 -15.43 10.41
CA PRO A 161 24.59 -15.74 9.46
C PRO A 161 23.55 -16.73 10.01
N SER A 162 23.85 -17.42 11.11
CA SER A 162 22.95 -18.40 11.72
C SER A 162 22.15 -17.92 12.92
N CYS A 163 22.64 -16.92 13.66
CA CYS A 163 21.98 -16.46 14.89
C CYS A 163 21.85 -14.94 15.00
N GLY A 164 22.34 -14.20 13.99
CA GLY A 164 22.25 -12.74 13.89
C GLY A 164 23.09 -11.96 14.91
N LYS A 165 23.88 -12.63 15.76
CA LYS A 165 24.76 -11.96 16.73
C LYS A 165 25.85 -11.17 16.00
N SER A 166 26.05 -9.91 16.38
CA SER A 166 27.21 -9.11 15.97
C SER A 166 28.52 -9.79 16.38
N LEU A 167 29.49 -9.86 15.45
CA LEU A 167 30.81 -10.45 15.66
C LEU A 167 31.92 -9.38 15.80
N LYS A 168 31.57 -8.11 15.60
CA LYS A 168 32.33 -6.93 15.99
C LYS A 168 31.86 -6.41 17.34
#